data_AF-A0A6M4YUP1-F1
#
_entry.id   AF-A0A6M4YUP1-F1
#
_cell.length_a   1.000
_cell.length_b   1.000
_cell.length_c   1.000
_cell.angle_alpha   90.00
_cell.angle_beta   90.00
_cell.angle_gamma   90.00
#
_symmetry.space_group_name_H-M   'P 1'
#
loop_
_entity.id
_entity.type
_entity.pdbx_description
1 polymer ?
#
loop_
_entity_poly.entity_id
_entity_poly.type
_entity_poly.pdbx_seq_one_letter_code
_entity_poly.pdbx_strand_id
1 'polypeptide(L)' 'MRAIWPGLCLLLLPLTGMTKDHPTAECSWLFERIEILEKAIKQGDELGTREELAQRKAEFSKKSCHKYDY' A
#
# COMPACT_ATOMS: atom_id res chain seq x y z
N MET A 1 34.08 43.04 1.02
CA MET A 1 33.13 42.60 -0.03
C MET A 1 33.22 41.10 -0.17
N ARG A 2 32.06 40.44 -0.01
CA ARG A 2 31.68 39.06 -0.40
C ARG A 2 32.61 37.89 0.00
N ALA A 3 32.22 37.27 1.12
CA ALA A 3 32.62 35.91 1.50
C ALA A 3 32.08 34.90 0.48
N ILE A 4 32.96 34.05 -0.03
CA ILE A 4 32.61 32.91 -0.87
C ILE A 4 32.42 31.72 0.07
N TRP A 5 31.17 31.31 0.30
CA TRP A 5 30.84 30.11 1.07
C TRP A 5 30.32 29.03 0.10
N PRO A 6 31.15 28.05 -0.32
CA PRO A 6 30.72 27.00 -1.23
C PRO A 6 30.05 25.82 -0.51
N GLY A 7 29.53 26.03 0.71
CA GLY A 7 29.10 24.96 1.61
C GLY A 7 27.64 24.52 1.49
N LEU A 8 26.82 25.19 0.68
CA LEU A 8 25.36 25.07 0.78
C LEU A 8 24.65 24.57 -0.49
N CYS A 9 25.36 23.92 -1.42
CA CYS A 9 24.74 23.39 -2.65
C CYS A 9 24.63 21.86 -2.70
N LEU A 10 25.12 21.13 -1.68
CA LEU A 10 25.08 19.66 -1.65
C LEU A 10 23.86 19.07 -0.92
N LEU A 11 22.98 19.92 -0.37
CA LEU A 11 21.77 19.47 0.36
C LEU A 11 20.53 19.28 -0.53
N LEU A 12 20.65 19.47 -1.84
CA LEU A 12 19.56 19.26 -2.82
C LEU A 12 19.71 17.92 -3.57
N LEU A 13 20.28 16.90 -2.92
CA LEU A 13 20.04 15.52 -3.35
C LEU A 13 18.57 15.22 -3.00
N PRO A 14 17.67 15.01 -3.98
CA PRO A 14 16.37 14.48 -3.65
C PRO A 14 16.67 13.10 -3.07
N LEU A 15 16.39 12.91 -1.78
CA LEU A 15 16.28 11.56 -1.25
C LEU A 15 15.15 10.92 -2.05
N THR A 16 15.52 10.19 -3.10
CA THR A 16 14.70 9.18 -3.76
C THR A 16 14.52 8.03 -2.77
N GLY A 17 13.91 8.31 -1.63
CA GLY A 17 13.31 7.33 -0.75
C GLY A 17 11.85 7.26 -1.14
N MET A 18 11.52 6.47 -2.16
CA MET A 18 10.14 6.02 -2.34
C MET A 18 9.82 5.05 -1.20
N THR A 19 9.66 5.55 0.01
CA THR A 19 8.96 4.83 1.06
C THR A 19 7.51 4.86 0.63
N LYS A 20 6.97 3.73 0.15
CA LYS A 20 5.53 3.60 -0.02
C LYS A 20 4.86 4.04 1.28
N ASP A 21 3.83 4.88 1.16
CA ASP A 21 3.09 5.34 2.33
C ASP A 21 2.57 4.15 3.14
N HIS A 22 2.50 4.30 4.46
CA HIS A 22 1.83 3.31 5.29
C HIS A 22 0.33 3.25 4.94
N PRO A 23 -0.29 2.07 4.97
CA PRO A 23 -1.69 1.91 4.62
C PRO A 23 -2.60 2.63 5.61
N THR A 24 -3.71 3.15 5.09
CA THR A 24 -4.80 3.62 5.95
C THR A 24 -5.45 2.43 6.66
N ALA A 25 -6.07 2.66 7.81
CA ALA A 25 -6.77 1.59 8.55
C ALA A 25 -7.79 0.82 7.68
N GLU A 26 -8.50 1.54 6.80
CA GLU A 26 -9.43 0.92 5.84
C GLU A 26 -8.71 0.01 4.84
N CYS A 27 -7.61 0.51 4.27
CA CYS A 27 -6.82 -0.23 3.32
C CYS A 27 -6.15 -1.46 3.96
N SER A 28 -5.65 -1.36 5.19
CA SER A 28 -5.11 -2.49 5.96
C SER A 28 -6.18 -3.54 6.21
N TRP A 29 -7.37 -3.11 6.65
CA TRP A 29 -8.49 -4.03 6.85
C TRP A 29 -8.89 -4.78 5.57
N LEU A 30 -8.94 -4.07 4.44
CA LEU A 30 -9.24 -4.70 3.15
C LEU A 30 -8.17 -5.73 2.75
N PHE A 31 -6.89 -5.41 2.97
CA PHE A 31 -5.79 -6.33 2.69
C PHE A 31 -5.91 -7.61 3.52
N GLU A 32 -6.02 -7.48 4.85
CA GLU A 32 -6.16 -8.62 5.77
C GLU A 32 -7.39 -9.48 5.44
N ARG A 33 -8.53 -8.83 5.13
CA ARG A 33 -9.76 -9.55 4.77
C ARG A 33 -9.58 -10.34 3.47
N ILE A 34 -8.93 -9.76 2.46
CA ILE A 34 -8.61 -10.45 1.20
C ILE A 34 -7.71 -11.67 1.49
N GLU A 35 -6.66 -11.54 2.30
CA GLU A 35 -5.78 -12.66 2.65
C GLU A 35 -6.52 -13.80 3.35
N ILE A 36 -7.40 -13.48 4.30
CA ILE A 36 -8.24 -14.47 5.00
C ILE A 36 -9.13 -15.22 4.00
N LEU A 37 -9.81 -14.49 3.11
CA LEU A 37 -10.70 -15.08 2.11
C LEU A 37 -9.93 -15.96 1.12
N GLU A 38 -8.75 -15.53 0.66
CA GLU A 38 -7.89 -16.34 -0.21
C GLU A 38 -7.41 -17.61 0.49
N LYS A 39 -7.08 -17.53 1.78
CA LYS A 39 -6.67 -18.69 2.57
C LYS A 39 -7.84 -19.67 2.78
N ALA A 40 -9.04 -19.18 3.05
CA ALA A 40 -10.24 -19.99 3.19
C ALA A 40 -10.57 -20.74 1.88
N ILE A 41 -10.49 -20.06 0.73
CA ILE A 41 -10.66 -20.70 -0.58
C ILE A 41 -9.60 -21.78 -0.82
N LYS A 42 -8.32 -21.51 -0.50
CA LYS A 42 -7.26 -22.53 -0.60
C LYS A 42 -7.50 -23.74 0.30
N GLN A 43 -8.26 -23.59 1.39
CA GLN A 43 -8.63 -24.65 2.31
C GLN A 43 -9.93 -25.38 1.91
N GLY A 44 -10.56 -24.97 0.81
CA GLY A 44 -11.78 -25.59 0.28
C GLY A 44 -13.09 -24.93 0.75
N ASP A 45 -13.01 -23.83 1.49
CA ASP A 45 -14.19 -23.04 1.89
C ASP A 45 -14.50 -21.97 0.82
N GLU A 46 -15.23 -22.38 -0.21
CA GLU A 46 -15.47 -21.57 -1.40
C GLU A 46 -16.85 -20.89 -1.43
N LEU A 47 -17.83 -21.44 -0.70
CA LEU A 47 -19.23 -21.06 -0.77
C LEU A 47 -19.45 -19.71 -0.07
N GLY A 48 -19.77 -18.67 -0.84
CA GLY A 48 -19.84 -17.28 -0.36
C GLY A 48 -18.49 -16.56 -0.28
N THR A 49 -17.41 -17.29 -0.01
CA THR A 49 -16.04 -16.75 0.11
C THR A 49 -15.51 -16.18 -1.21
N ARG A 50 -15.84 -16.80 -2.35
CA ARG A 50 -15.40 -16.29 -3.68
C ARG A 50 -16.10 -15.00 -4.09
N GLU A 51 -17.40 -14.88 -3.81
CA GLU A 51 -18.16 -13.67 -4.09
C GLU A 51 -17.67 -12.51 -3.22
N GLU A 52 -17.47 -12.76 -1.92
CA GLU A 52 -16.93 -11.77 -1.01
C GLU A 52 -15.52 -11.35 -1.45
N LEU A 53 -14.65 -12.30 -1.82
CA LEU A 53 -13.30 -11.99 -2.30
C LEU A 53 -13.34 -11.06 -3.52
N ALA A 54 -14.22 -11.33 -4.48
CA ALA A 54 -14.36 -10.50 -5.68
C ALA A 54 -14.81 -9.07 -5.32
N GLN A 55 -15.78 -8.93 -4.42
CA GLN A 55 -16.26 -7.62 -3.95
C GLN A 55 -15.15 -6.84 -3.23
N ARG A 56 -14.41 -7.49 -2.32
CA ARG A 56 -13.32 -6.85 -1.57
C ARG A 56 -12.14 -6.47 -2.47
N LYS A 57 -11.79 -7.30 -3.46
CA LYS A 57 -10.77 -6.95 -4.47
C LYS A 57 -11.18 -5.74 -5.33
N ALA A 58 -12.45 -5.66 -5.72
CA ALA A 58 -12.97 -4.51 -6.44
C ALA A 58 -12.89 -3.23 -5.59
N GLU A 59 -13.24 -3.33 -4.30
CA GLU A 59 -13.13 -2.22 -3.35
C GLU A 59 -11.67 -1.77 -3.13
N PHE A 60 -10.76 -2.73 -2.94
CA PHE A 60 -9.32 -2.48 -2.79
C PHE A 60 -8.73 -1.76 -4.00
N SER A 61 -9.12 -2.16 -5.21
CA SER A 61 -8.73 -1.50 -6.45
C SER A 61 -9.33 -0.10 -6.57
N LYS A 62 -10.64 0.04 -6.34
CA LYS A 62 -11.37 1.32 -6.39
C LYS A 62 -10.76 2.37 -5.45
N LYS A 63 -10.28 1.95 -4.29
CA LYS A 63 -9.65 2.82 -3.28
C LYS A 63 -8.15 3.03 -3.52
N SER A 64 -7.59 2.47 -4.59
CA SER A 64 -6.15 2.52 -4.90
C SER A 64 -5.27 2.04 -3.75
N CYS A 65 -5.74 1.04 -3.01
CA CYS A 65 -5.06 0.51 -1.83
C CYS A 65 -3.69 -0.11 -2.19
N HIS A 66 -3.53 -0.65 -3.40
CA HIS A 66 -2.27 -1.23 -3.91
C HIS A 66 -1.04 -0.30 -3.88
N LYS A 67 -1.21 1.01 -3.67
CA LYS A 67 -0.11 1.99 -3.58
C LYS A 67 0.64 1.94 -2.24
N TYR A 68 0.04 1.38 -1.20
CA TYR A 68 0.60 1.32 0.14
C TYR A 68 1.55 0.13 0.34
N ASP A 69 2.31 0.16 1.45
CA ASP A 69 3.19 -0.92 1.89
C ASP A 69 2.51 -1.73 3.02
N TYR A 70 2.00 -2.92 2.69
CA TYR A 70 1.25 -3.80 3.59
C TYR A 70 2.13 -4.84 4.27
#